data_AF-A0A3N5YFS7-F1
#
_entry.id   AF-A0A3N5YFS7-F1
#
_cell.length_a   1.000
_cell.length_b   1.000
_cell.length_c   1.000
_cell.angle_alpha   90.00
_cell.angle_beta   90.00
_cell.angle_gamma   90.00
#
_symmetry.space_group_name_H-M   'P 1'
#
loop_
_entity.id
_entity.type
_entity.pdbx_description
1 polymer ?
#
loop_
_entity_poly.entity_id
_entity_poly.type
_entity_poly.pdbx_seq_one_letter_code
_entity_poly.pdbx_strand_id
1 'polypeptide(L)' 'MIDLHLHTTASDGRCEPRDLAAVARRARLRTISVADHDTVAALDEVAAGCAREGLDLVPGIEITALQEDEDV' A
#
# COMPACT_ATOMS: atom_id res chain seq x y z
N MET A 1 8.10 13.49 -3.14
CA MET A 1 7.84 12.87 -1.83
C MET A 1 7.28 11.50 -2.08
N ILE A 2 7.73 10.50 -1.33
CA ILE A 2 7.50 9.08 -1.56
C ILE A 2 7.19 8.43 -0.22
N ASP A 3 6.29 7.45 -0.20
CA ASP A 3 6.08 6.53 0.92
C ASP A 3 5.94 5.10 0.39
N LEU A 4 6.79 4.17 0.81
CA LEU A 4 6.84 2.82 0.25
C LEU A 4 6.32 1.74 1.20
N HIS A 5 5.65 2.12 2.28
CA HIS A 5 5.19 1.17 3.28
C HIS A 5 3.83 1.61 3.84
N LEU A 6 2.78 1.41 3.04
CA LEU A 6 1.40 1.75 3.38
C LEU A 6 0.53 0.49 3.42
N HIS A 7 -0.35 0.44 4.42
CA HIS A 7 -1.29 -0.66 4.63
C HIS A 7 -2.69 -0.18 4.32
N THR A 8 -3.52 -1.09 3.82
CA THR A 8 -4.93 -0.90 3.54
C THR A 8 -5.79 -1.79 4.43
N THR A 9 -7.11 -1.67 4.33
CA THR A 9 -8.04 -2.61 4.98
C THR A 9 -8.00 -4.02 4.40
N ALA A 10 -7.18 -4.31 3.38
CA ALA A 10 -6.90 -5.68 2.94
C ALA A 10 -5.99 -6.45 3.91
N SER A 11 -5.30 -5.75 4.82
CA SER A 11 -4.59 -6.34 5.97
C SER A 11 -5.03 -5.65 7.28
N ASP A 12 -4.17 -4.86 7.91
CA ASP A 12 -4.39 -4.19 9.20
C ASP A 12 -4.42 -2.65 9.10
N GLY A 13 -4.29 -2.11 7.89
CA GLY A 13 -4.40 -0.70 7.60
C GLY A 13 -5.81 -0.14 7.82
N ARG A 14 -5.91 1.19 7.83
CA ARG A 14 -7.18 1.90 8.09
C ARG A 14 -7.83 2.51 6.85
N CYS A 15 -7.13 2.53 5.73
CA CYS A 15 -7.60 3.14 4.50
C CYS A 15 -8.12 2.05 3.56
N GLU A 16 -9.33 2.23 3.03
CA GLU A 16 -9.86 1.35 1.99
C GLU A 16 -8.99 1.44 0.73
N PRO A 17 -8.68 0.32 0.04
CA PRO A 17 -7.85 0.32 -1.16
C PRO A 17 -8.26 1.37 -2.21
N ARG A 18 -9.56 1.48 -2.50
CA ARG A 18 -10.12 2.48 -3.43
C ARG A 18 -9.82 3.94 -3.09
N ASP A 19 -9.58 4.26 -1.82
CA ASP A 19 -9.43 5.62 -1.31
C ASP A 19 -7.95 6.03 -1.11
N LEU A 20 -7.04 5.05 -1.04
CA LEU A 20 -5.64 5.26 -0.67
C LEU A 20 -4.94 6.29 -1.56
N ALA A 21 -5.11 6.19 -2.88
CA ALA A 21 -4.49 7.11 -3.84
C ALA A 21 -4.92 8.56 -3.61
N ALA A 22 -6.22 8.80 -3.36
CA ALA A 22 -6.72 10.15 -3.10
C ALA A 22 -6.17 10.72 -1.77
N VAL A 23 -6.04 9.88 -0.75
CA VAL A 23 -5.42 10.25 0.53
C VAL A 23 -3.93 10.59 0.33
N ALA A 24 -3.18 9.74 -0.37
CA ALA A 24 -1.77 9.95 -0.68
C ALA A 24 -1.54 11.25 -1.46
N ARG A 25 -2.41 11.56 -2.43
CA ARG A 25 -2.35 12.80 -3.19
C ARG A 25 -2.55 14.03 -2.31
N ARG A 26 -3.52 14.00 -1.38
CA ARG A 26 -3.75 15.07 -0.40
C ARG A 26 -2.57 15.25 0.55
N ALA A 27 -1.88 14.16 0.89
CA ALA A 27 -0.62 14.16 1.64
C ALA A 27 0.59 14.64 0.81
N ARG A 28 0.40 15.03 -0.46
CA ARG A 28 1.43 15.52 -1.39
C ARG A 28 2.50 14.48 -1.73
N LEU A 29 2.15 13.20 -1.64
CA LEU A 29 2.96 12.11 -2.18
C LEU A 29 2.92 12.11 -3.72
N ARG A 30 3.97 11.55 -4.34
CA ARG A 30 4.07 11.35 -5.79
C ARG A 30 4.20 9.88 -6.16
N THR A 31 4.77 9.08 -5.27
CA THR A 31 4.95 7.64 -5.46
C THR A 31 4.57 6.95 -4.17
N ILE A 32 3.80 5.88 -4.29
CA ILE A 32 3.42 5.03 -3.15
C ILE A 32 3.70 3.55 -3.40
N SER A 33 3.81 2.76 -2.34
CA SER A 33 3.70 1.30 -2.38
C SER A 33 2.68 0.82 -1.37
N VAL A 34 1.93 -0.21 -1.74
CA VAL A 34 1.08 -0.97 -0.81
C VAL A 34 1.91 -2.16 -0.33
N ALA A 35 2.01 -2.32 0.98
CA ALA A 35 2.76 -3.39 1.62
C ALA A 35 1.87 -4.09 2.65
N ASP A 36 0.66 -4.48 2.22
CA ASP A 36 -0.24 -5.24 3.09
C ASP A 36 0.40 -6.57 3.53
N HIS A 37 0.12 -6.98 4.77
CA HIS A 37 0.63 -8.23 5.35
C HIS A 37 0.15 -9.46 4.56
N ASP A 38 1.10 -10.21 4.01
CA ASP A 38 0.91 -11.51 3.34
C ASP A 38 -0.15 -11.53 2.21
N THR A 39 -0.48 -10.36 1.65
CA THR A 39 -1.48 -10.24 0.60
C THR A 39 -1.18 -9.11 -0.37
N VAL A 40 -1.65 -9.29 -1.61
CA VAL A 40 -1.62 -8.26 -2.67
C VAL A 40 -3.02 -7.85 -3.13
N ALA A 41 -4.05 -8.23 -2.35
CA ALA A 41 -5.46 -8.07 -2.75
C ALA A 41 -5.87 -6.61 -3.04
N ALA A 42 -5.18 -5.63 -2.46
CA ALA A 42 -5.45 -4.21 -2.67
C ALA A 42 -4.85 -3.63 -3.96
N LEU A 43 -3.91 -4.33 -4.62
CA LEU A 43 -3.09 -3.74 -5.68
C LEU A 43 -3.92 -3.25 -6.87
N ASP A 44 -4.93 -4.00 -7.32
CA ASP A 44 -5.73 -3.61 -8.49
C ASP A 44 -6.54 -2.33 -8.24
N GLU A 45 -7.17 -2.22 -7.06
CA GLU A 45 -7.94 -1.02 -6.68
C GLU A 45 -7.03 0.20 -6.51
N VAL A 46 -5.87 0.01 -5.87
CA VAL A 46 -4.91 1.10 -5.65
C VAL A 46 -4.28 1.52 -6.97
N ALA A 47 -3.93 0.60 -7.87
CA ALA A 47 -3.40 0.90 -9.19
C ALA A 47 -4.39 1.75 -10.01
N ALA A 48 -5.68 1.38 -10.00
CA ALA A 48 -6.72 2.18 -10.62
C ALA A 48 -6.83 3.58 -9.98
N GLY A 49 -6.70 3.68 -8.66
CA GLY A 49 -6.64 4.96 -7.94
C GLY A 49 -5.44 5.82 -8.34
N CYS A 50 -4.24 5.26 -8.36
CA CYS A 50 -3.00 5.94 -8.72
C CYS A 50 -3.05 6.49 -10.14
N ALA A 51 -3.58 5.71 -11.10
CA ALA A 51 -3.79 6.16 -12.47
C ALA A 51 -4.72 7.37 -12.56
N ARG A 52 -5.78 7.43 -11.74
CA ARG A 52 -6.71 8.58 -11.69
C ARG A 52 -6.08 9.82 -11.06
N GLU A 53 -5.32 9.63 -9.99
CA GLU A 53 -4.75 10.74 -9.18
C GLU A 53 -3.38 11.23 -9.66
N GLY A 54 -2.79 10.56 -10.65
CA GLY A 54 -1.46 10.88 -11.20
C GLY A 54 -0.33 10.56 -10.22
N LEU A 55 -0.44 9.43 -9.51
CA LEU A 55 0.59 8.88 -8.63
C LEU A 55 1.28 7.70 -9.31
N ASP A 56 2.58 7.54 -9.04
CA ASP A 56 3.29 6.31 -9.37
C ASP A 56 3.01 5.24 -8.29
N LEU A 57 2.71 4.01 -8.72
CA LEU A 57 2.57 2.87 -7.82
C LEU A 57 3.77 1.93 -7.99
N VAL A 58 4.43 1.59 -6.89
CA VAL A 58 5.34 0.46 -6.78
C VAL A 58 4.56 -0.69 -6.14
N PRO A 59 4.33 -1.82 -6.84
CA PRO A 59 3.70 -2.99 -6.23
C PRO A 59 4.58 -3.55 -5.11
N GLY A 60 3.99 -3.83 -3.96
CA GLY A 60 4.68 -4.39 -2.80
C GLY A 60 3.81 -5.39 -2.04
N ILE A 61 4.43 -6.01 -1.04
CA ILE A 61 3.83 -6.92 -0.06
C ILE A 61 4.76 -6.91 1.16
N GLU A 62 4.21 -6.94 2.36
CA GLU A 62 4.98 -7.24 3.57
C GLU A 62 4.81 -8.73 3.88
N ILE A 63 5.92 -9.47 3.87
CA ILE A 63 5.89 -10.93 4.07
C ILE A 63 6.23 -11.21 5.53
N THR A 64 5.33 -11.88 6.25
CA THR A 64 5.60 -12.35 7.60
C THR A 64 6.70 -13.41 7.54
N ALA A 65 7.76 -13.21 8.33
CA ALA A 65 8.88 -14.13 8.43
C ALA A 65 9.22 -14.45 9.89
N LEU A 66 9.70 -15.66 10.12
CA LEU A 66 10.18 -16.12 11.42
C LEU A 66 11.67 -16.40 11.37
N GLN A 67 12.41 -15.97 12.39
CA GLN A 67 13.78 -16.36 12.65
C GLN A 67 13.87 -16.94 14.06
N GLU A 68 14.24 -18.22 14.16
CA GLU A 68 14.30 -18.93 15.45
C GLU A 68 12.99 -18.85 16.26
N ASP A 69 11.84 -18.98 15.56
CA ASP A 69 10.47 -18.86 16.10
C ASP A 69 10.06 -17.46 16.59
N GLU A 70 10.87 -16.43 16.30
CA GLU A 70 10.54 -15.02 16.56
C GLU A 70 10.20 -14.27 15.25
N ASP A 71 9.22 -13.36 15.31
CA ASP A 71 8.89 -12.46 14.19
C ASP A 71 10.07 -11.52 13.89
N VAL A 72 10.38 -11.30 12.60
CA VAL A 72 11.47 -10.42 12.12
C VAL A 72 11.04 -9.43 11.04
#